data_AF-A0A7Y1V3T6-F1
#
_entry.id   AF-A0A7Y1V3T6-F1
#
_cell.length_a   1.000
_cell.length_b   1.000
_cell.length_c   1.000
_cell.angle_alpha   90.00
_cell.angle_beta   90.00
_cell.angle_gamma   90.00
#
_symmetry.space_group_name_H-M   'P 1'
#
loop_
_entity.id
_entity.type
_entity.pdbx_description
1 polymer ?
#
loop_
_entity_poly.entity_id
_entity_poly.type
_entity_poly.pdbx_seq_one_letter_code
_entity_poly.pdbx_strand_id
1 'polypeptide(L)' 'MKVGIVKGILHDHDIPVIEMNKQDSAYIIFGEIDLMVPSENAPAASLLVNELRDGHDQIDD' A
#
# COMPACT_ATOMS: atom_id res chain seq x y z
N MET A 1 9.14 1.44 3.29
CA MET A 1 7.95 2.33 3.30
C MET A 1 6.99 1.87 4.38
N LYS A 2 6.46 2.76 5.24
CA LYS A 2 5.58 2.38 6.37
C LYS A 2 4.13 2.25 5.87
N VAL A 3 3.50 1.12 6.15
CA VAL A 3 2.12 0.77 5.72
C VAL A 3 1.08 1.83 6.15
N GLY A 4 1.28 2.47 7.31
CA GLY A 4 0.42 3.55 7.77
C GLY A 4 0.38 4.78 6.86
N ILE A 5 1.46 5.07 6.12
CA ILE A 5 1.52 6.21 5.19
C ILE A 5 0.68 5.92 3.94
N VAL A 6 0.85 4.73 3.36
CA VAL A 6 0.10 4.30 2.17
C VAL A 6 -1.39 4.22 2.47
N LYS A 7 -1.75 3.68 3.65
CA LYS A 7 -3.15 3.59 4.10
C LYS A 7 -3.80 4.97 4.27
N GLY A 8 -3.08 5.94 4.82
CA GLY A 8 -3.57 7.33 4.96
C GLY A 8 -3.88 7.96 3.61
N ILE A 9 -2.95 7.85 2.65
CA ILE A 9 -3.11 8.45 1.31
C ILE A 9 -4.26 7.82 0.54
N LEU A 10 -4.41 6.50 0.61
CA LEU A 10 -5.55 5.82 -0.03
C LEU A 10 -6.88 6.24 0.61
N HIS A 11 -6.92 6.43 1.94
CA HIS A 11 -8.11 6.91 2.63
C HIS A 11 -8.47 8.35 2.23
N ASP A 12 -7.48 9.24 2.14
CA ASP A 12 -7.67 10.65 1.75
C ASP A 12 -8.21 10.80 0.31
N HIS A 13 -8.09 9.75 -0.50
CA HIS A 13 -8.59 9.65 -1.87
C HIS A 13 -9.87 8.81 -2.00
N ASP A 14 -10.60 8.58 -0.90
CA ASP A 14 -11.83 7.77 -0.86
C ASP A 14 -11.65 6.32 -1.34
N ILE A 15 -10.42 5.77 -1.25
CA ILE A 15 -10.14 4.37 -1.60
C ILE A 15 -10.28 3.52 -0.33
N PRO A 16 -11.26 2.60 -0.28
CA PRO A 16 -11.41 1.71 0.86
C PRO A 16 -10.27 0.69 0.90
N VAL A 17 -9.55 0.65 2.03
CA VAL A 17 -8.40 -0.24 2.24
C VAL A 17 -8.69 -1.18 3.40
N ILE A 18 -8.53 -2.48 3.17
CA ILE A 18 -8.61 -3.50 4.22
C ILE A 18 -7.18 -3.96 4.53
N GLU A 19 -6.83 -3.91 5.80
CA GLU A 19 -5.57 -4.42 6.32
C GLU A 19 -5.75 -5.90 6.68
N MET A 20 -5.08 -6.79 5.96
CA MET A 20 -5.12 -8.22 6.27
C MET A 20 -3.85 -8.61 7.02
N ASN A 21 -3.96 -8.76 8.33
CA ASN A 21 -2.87 -9.28 9.16
C ASN A 21 -2.81 -10.81 9.01
N LYS A 22 -1.81 -11.32 8.29
CA LYS A 22 -1.62 -12.77 8.04
C LYS A 22 -1.04 -13.54 9.23
N GLN A 23 -1.27 -13.09 10.47
CA GLN A 23 -0.64 -13.67 11.66
C GLN A 23 -1.03 -15.14 11.93
N ASP A 24 -2.20 -15.59 11.45
CA ASP A 24 -2.70 -16.97 11.64
C ASP A 24 -2.54 -17.87 10.40
N SER A 25 -1.93 -17.39 9.31
CA SER A 25 -1.69 -18.23 8.14
C SER A 25 -0.42 -19.07 8.33
N ALA A 26 -0.49 -20.38 8.04
CA ALA A 26 0.64 -21.33 8.15
C ALA A 26 1.83 -21.02 7.20
N TYR A 27 1.81 -19.88 6.52
CA TYR A 27 2.86 -19.40 5.65
C TYR A 27 3.63 -18.31 6.41
N ILE A 28 4.81 -18.68 6.90
CA ILE A 28 5.69 -17.77 7.63
C ILE A 28 6.23 -16.71 6.65
N ILE A 29 5.49 -15.61 6.49
CA ILE A 29 6.02 -14.35 5.94
C ILE A 29 6.00 -13.36 7.10
N PHE A 30 7.11 -13.30 7.84
CA PHE A 30 7.29 -12.31 8.89
C PHE A 30 7.50 -10.93 8.26
N GLY A 31 6.61 -9.99 8.57
CA GLY A 31 6.88 -8.54 8.42
C GLY A 31 6.30 -7.83 7.20
N GLU A 32 5.51 -8.49 6.35
CA GLU A 32 4.84 -7.85 5.21
C GLU A 32 3.32 -7.74 5.46
N ILE A 33 2.77 -6.53 5.25
CA ILE A 33 1.33 -6.27 5.33
C ILE A 33 0.80 -6.13 3.90
N ASP A 34 -0.19 -6.94 3.55
CA ASP A 34 -0.89 -6.82 2.28
C ASP A 34 -2.01 -5.78 2.40
N LEU A 35 -2.02 -4.83 1.47
CA LEU A 35 -3.12 -3.90 1.27
C LEU A 35 -3.93 -4.36 0.05
N MET A 36 -5.22 -4.63 0.28
CA MET A 36 -6.15 -5.03 -0.78
C MET A 36 -7.14 -3.91 -1.06
N VAL A 37 -7.39 -3.66 -2.34
CA VAL A 37 -8.38 -2.70 -2.83
C VAL A 37 -9.39 -3.41 -3.73
N PRO A 38 -10.63 -2.89 -3.86
CA PRO A 38 -11.58 -3.36 -4.86
C PRO A 38 -10.99 -3.30 -6.27
N SER A 39 -11.37 -4.24 -7.14
CA SER A 39 -10.75 -4.39 -8.47
C SER A 39 -10.99 -3.18 -9.37
N GLU A 40 -12.11 -2.49 -9.18
CA GLU A 40 -12.42 -1.21 -9.80
C GLU A 40 -11.42 -0.09 -9.48
N ASN A 41 -10.75 -0.16 -8.32
CA ASN A 41 -9.82 0.85 -7.84
C ASN A 41 -8.35 0.44 -8.07
N ALA A 42 -8.09 -0.75 -8.59
CA ALA A 42 -6.74 -1.25 -8.83
C ALA A 42 -5.87 -0.31 -9.71
N PRO A 43 -6.39 0.30 -10.81
CA PRO A 43 -5.60 1.22 -11.63
C PRO A 43 -5.18 2.49 -10.86
N ALA A 44 -6.11 3.07 -10.09
CA ALA A 44 -5.86 4.29 -9.32
C ALA A 44 -4.90 4.04 -8.15
N ALA A 45 -5.09 2.94 -7.42
CA ALA A 45 -4.20 2.54 -6.33
C ALA A 45 -2.77 2.29 -6.84
N SER A 46 -2.62 1.70 -8.02
CA SER A 46 -1.30 1.42 -8.61
C SER A 46 -0.54 2.70 -9.00
N LEU A 47 -1.24 3.70 -9.52
CA LEU A 47 -0.65 5.01 -9.85
C LEU A 47 -0.15 5.72 -8.59
N LEU A 48 -0.98 5.81 -7.54
CA LEU A 48 -0.61 6.46 -6.28
C LEU A 48 0.58 5.78 -5.61
N VAL A 49 0.63 4.44 -5.63
CA VAL A 49 1.77 3.69 -5.06
C VAL A 49 3.05 3.93 -5.86
N ASN A 50 2.96 4.00 -7.19
CA ASN A 50 4.12 4.30 -8.04
C ASN A 50 4.61 5.73 -7.85
N GLU A 51 3.71 6.72 -7.78
CA GLU A 51 4.07 8.11 -7.49
C GLU A 51 4.78 8.26 -6.14
N LEU A 52 4.32 7.54 -5.11
CA LEU A 52 4.96 7.53 -3.80
C LEU A 52 6.33 6.84 -3.78
N ARG A 53 6.55 5.88 -4.67
CA ARG A 53 7.84 5.20 -4.81
C ARG A 53 8.83 6.08 -5.57
N ASP A 54 8.40 6.65 -6.69
CA ASP A 54 9.25 7.39 -7.61
C ASP A 54 9.55 8.81 -7.09
N GLY A 55 8.72 9.34 -6.19
CA GLY A 55 8.97 10.59 -5.46
C GLY A 55 10.11 10.53 -4.43
N HIS A 56 10.75 9.37 -4.24
CA HIS A 56 11.85 9.17 -3.29
C HIS A 56 13.24 8.98 -3.95
N ASP A 57 13.31 8.99 -5.29
CA ASP A 57 14.54 8.76 -6.08
C ASP A 57 15.17 10.07 -6.64
N GLN A 58 14.74 11.26 -6.20
CA GLN A 58 15.24 12.55 -6.72
C GLN A 58 16.16 13.36 -5.78
N ILE A 59 16.73 12.76 -4.74
CA ILE A 59 17.83 13.41 -4.00
C ILE A 59 18.89 12.34 -3.68
N ASP A 60 19.78 12.07 -4.63
CA ASP A 60 21.12 11.56 -4.38
C ASP A 60 22.01 12.09 -5.52
N ASP A 61 22.41 13.35 -5.38
CA ASP A 61 23.60 13.96 -6.04
C ASP A 61 24.83 13.75 -5.13
#